data_AF-A0A224YIA1-F1
#
_entry.id   AF-A0A224YIA1-F1
#
_cell.length_a   1.000
_cell.length_b   1.000
_cell.length_c   1.000
_cell.angle_alpha   90.00
_cell.angle_beta   90.00
_cell.angle_gamma   90.00
#
_symmetry.space_group_name_H-M   'P 1'
#
loop_
_entity.id
_entity.type
_entity.pdbx_description
1 polymer ?
#
loop_
_entity_poly.entity_id
_entity_poly.type
_entity_poly.pdbx_seq_one_letter_code
_entity_poly.pdbx_strand_id
1 'polypeptide(L)'
;MMAIGPKGGQFNLVEYLVYTASDFSCGVIRVESRGSSHHELRVKNSSITSGPKPDCRTQFQHRRPQGKVIYAPYCQSIPKSKG
;
A
#
# COMPACT_ATOMS: atom_id res chain seq x y z
N MET A 1 13.90 1.40 1.58
CA MET A 1 13.60 0.10 2.22
C MET A 1 13.11 0.39 3.63
N MET A 2 11.99 -0.19 4.04
CA MET A 2 11.48 -0.14 5.41
C MET A 2 11.40 -1.57 5.93
N ALA A 3 12.05 -1.84 7.07
CA ALA A 3 12.04 -3.16 7.68
C ALA A 3 11.04 -3.16 8.85
N ILE A 4 10.14 -4.15 8.87
CA ILE A 4 9.05 -4.25 9.84
C ILE A 4 9.26 -5.50 10.69
N GLY A 5 9.33 -5.29 12.00
CA GLY A 5 9.53 -6.34 12.98
C GLY A 5 9.20 -5.87 14.40
N PRO A 6 9.03 -6.81 15.35
CA PRO A 6 8.92 -6.47 16.75
C PRO A 6 10.19 -5.75 17.23
N LYS A 7 10.03 -4.79 18.15
CA LYS A 7 11.16 -4.07 18.74
C LYS A 7 12.13 -5.09 19.38
N GLY A 8 13.38 -5.10 18.93
CA GLY A 8 14.42 -6.02 19.41
C GLY A 8 14.37 -7.45 18.84
N GLY A 9 13.49 -7.74 17.88
CA GLY A 9 13.43 -9.04 17.20
C GLY A 9 13.85 -8.97 15.73
N GLN A 10 13.78 -10.11 15.03
CA GLN A 10 14.05 -10.19 13.61
C GLN A 10 12.93 -9.52 12.78
N PHE A 11 13.33 -8.85 11.69
CA PHE A 11 12.40 -8.33 10.71
C PHE A 11 11.70 -9.48 9.99
N ASN A 12 10.37 -9.46 10.00
CA ASN A 12 9.56 -10.48 9.33
C ASN A 12 9.07 -10.02 7.95
N LEU A 13 9.21 -8.73 7.65
CA LEU A 13 8.69 -8.10 6.44
C LEU A 13 9.59 -6.93 6.04
N VAL A 14 9.86 -6.82 4.74
CA VAL A 14 10.61 -5.70 4.14
C VAL A 14 9.76 -5.04 3.06
N GLU A 15 9.66 -3.72 3.10
CA GLU A 15 8.96 -2.91 2.10
C GLU A 15 9.94 -2.06 1.28
N TYR A 16 9.77 -2.08 -0.04
CA TYR A 16 10.51 -1.23 -0.97
C TYR A 16 9.54 -0.30 -1.68
N LEU A 17 9.78 1.01 -1.59
CA LEU A 17 9.06 2.00 -2.39
C LEU A 17 9.60 1.93 -3.81
N VAL A 18 8.77 1.45 -4.75
CA VAL A 18 9.18 1.28 -6.15
C VAL A 18 8.74 2.44 -7.04
N TYR A 19 7.70 3.16 -6.63
CA TYR A 19 7.21 4.36 -7.29
C TYR A 19 6.45 5.25 -6.31
N THR A 20 6.52 6.56 -6.48
CA THR A 20 5.67 7.52 -5.78
C THR A 20 5.25 8.62 -6.74
N ALA A 21 4.00 9.06 -6.65
CA ALA A 21 3.55 10.25 -7.36
C ALA A 21 4.29 11.49 -6.83
N SER A 22 4.46 12.51 -7.67
CA SER A 22 5.21 13.74 -7.33
C SER A 22 4.65 14.52 -6.13
N ASP A 23 3.35 14.38 -5.85
CA ASP A 23 2.68 15.00 -4.71
C ASP A 23 2.51 14.05 -3.50
N PHE A 24 3.12 12.86 -3.57
CA PHE A 24 3.05 11.82 -2.54
C PHE A 24 1.63 11.36 -2.18
N SER A 25 0.66 11.58 -3.08
CA SER A 25 -0.73 11.15 -2.89
C SER A 25 -0.90 9.63 -2.96
N CYS A 26 -0.05 8.96 -3.73
CA CYS A 26 0.00 7.51 -3.85
C CYS A 26 1.42 7.00 -4.11
N GLY A 27 1.59 5.69 -3.92
CA GLY A 27 2.81 4.99 -4.24
C GLY A 27 2.59 3.51 -4.48
N VAL A 28 3.54 2.89 -5.17
CA VAL A 28 3.60 1.45 -5.34
C VAL A 28 4.75 0.93 -4.48
N ILE A 29 4.48 -0.11 -3.71
CA ILE A 29 5.48 -0.77 -2.89
C ILE A 29 5.60 -2.23 -3.27
N ARG A 30 6.79 -2.80 -3.07
CA ARG A 30 7.03 -4.24 -3.06
C ARG A 30 7.20 -4.67 -1.61
N VAL A 31 6.37 -5.62 -1.19
CA VAL A 31 6.41 -6.23 0.14
C VAL A 31 7.06 -7.60 -0.01
N GLU A 32 8.09 -7.86 0.77
CA GLU A 32 8.77 -9.15 0.87
C GLU A 32 8.56 -9.73 2.27
N SER A 33 8.03 -10.95 2.34
CA SER A 33 7.78 -11.65 3.60
C SER A 33 7.97 -13.16 3.42
N ARG A 34 8.83 -13.75 4.26
CA ARG A 34 9.05 -15.21 4.39
C ARG A 34 9.06 -15.98 3.05
N GLY A 35 9.89 -15.53 2.10
CA GLY A 35 10.06 -16.20 0.80
C GLY A 35 8.99 -15.89 -0.26
N SER A 36 8.01 -15.05 0.07
CA SER A 36 7.02 -14.53 -0.87
C SER A 36 7.23 -13.03 -1.08
N SER A 37 6.82 -12.53 -2.25
CA SER A 37 6.71 -11.10 -2.46
C SER A 37 5.46 -10.73 -3.24
N HIS A 38 4.90 -9.57 -2.92
CA HIS A 38 3.78 -9.00 -3.64
C HIS A 38 3.96 -7.49 -3.79
N HIS A 39 3.21 -6.89 -4.71
CA HIS A 39 3.14 -5.45 -4.82
C HIS A 39 1.83 -4.95 -4.25
N GLU A 40 1.86 -3.76 -3.67
CA GLU A 40 0.69 -3.03 -3.22
C GLU A 40 0.70 -1.63 -3.83
N LEU A 41 -0.48 -1.15 -4.20
CA LEU A 41 -0.72 0.26 -4.44
C LEU A 41 -1.30 0.83 -3.15
N ARG A 42 -0.63 1.83 -2.56
CA ARG A 42 -1.10 2.53 -1.37
C ARG A 42 -1.43 3.97 -1.72
N VAL A 43 -2.53 4.48 -1.17
CA VAL A 43 -2.99 5.88 -1.32
C VAL A 43 -2.93 6.53 0.06
N LYS A 44 -2.44 7.76 0.13
CA LYS A 44 -2.40 8.54 1.37
C LYS A 44 -3.83 8.79 1.85
N ASN A 45 -4.05 8.73 3.17
CA ASN A 45 -5.40 8.87 3.73
C ASN A 45 -6.09 10.19 3.30
N SER A 46 -5.35 11.28 3.24
CA SER A 46 -5.83 12.60 2.78
C SER A 46 -6.27 12.64 1.32
N SER A 47 -5.91 11.63 0.52
CA SER A 47 -6.18 11.54 -0.91
C SER A 47 -7.05 10.31 -1.25
N ILE A 48 -7.53 9.57 -0.25
CA ILE A 48 -8.25 8.31 -0.46
C ILE A 48 -9.56 8.51 -1.23
N THR A 49 -10.23 9.65 -1.04
CA THR A 49 -11.50 10.00 -1.71
C THR A 49 -11.32 10.19 -3.22
N SER A 50 -10.20 10.76 -3.66
CA SER A 50 -9.83 10.88 -5.08
C SER A 50 -9.28 9.58 -5.65
N GLY A 51 -8.83 8.67 -4.79
CA GLY A 51 -8.18 7.42 -5.18
C GLY A 51 -6.77 7.62 -5.73
N PRO A 52 -6.17 6.58 -6.32
CA PRO A 52 -4.83 6.67 -6.87
C PRO A 52 -4.80 7.41 -8.20
N LYS A 53 -3.76 8.22 -8.39
CA LYS A 53 -3.49 8.86 -9.68
C LYS A 53 -3.22 7.83 -10.80
N PRO A 54 -3.47 8.20 -12.07
CA PRO A 54 -3.28 7.30 -13.21
C PRO A 54 -1.88 6.69 -13.30
N ASP A 55 -0.84 7.47 -12.98
CA ASP A 55 0.55 7.03 -12.98
C ASP A 55 0.83 5.91 -11.97
N CYS A 56 0.37 6.03 -10.72
CA CYS A 56 0.45 4.96 -9.72
C CYS A 56 -0.28 3.70 -10.19
N ARG A 57 -1.46 3.86 -10.82
CA ARG A 57 -2.24 2.74 -11.36
C ARG A 57 -1.47 2.01 -12.46
N THR A 58 -0.93 2.74 -13.43
CA THR A 58 -0.12 2.19 -14.52
C THR A 58 1.10 1.45 -13.98
N GLN A 59 1.83 2.07 -13.04
CA GLN A 59 3.01 1.45 -12.41
C GLN A 59 2.66 0.17 -11.63
N PHE A 60 1.51 0.14 -10.98
CA PHE A 60 1.03 -1.06 -10.29
C PHE A 60 0.61 -2.16 -11.28
N GLN A 61 -0.18 -1.81 -12.31
CA GLN A 61 -0.67 -2.75 -13.32
C GLN A 61 0.45 -3.45 -14.09
N HIS A 62 1.54 -2.75 -14.40
CA HIS A 62 2.73 -3.35 -15.01
C HIS A 62 3.37 -4.46 -14.14
N ARG A 63 3.18 -4.41 -12.81
CA ARG A 63 3.77 -5.36 -11.85
C ARG A 63 2.76 -6.40 -11.36
N ARG A 64 1.49 -6.04 -11.32
CA ARG A 64 0.35 -6.86 -10.88
C ARG A 64 -0.83 -6.55 -11.80
N PRO A 65 -0.95 -7.27 -12.93
CA PRO A 65 -2.07 -7.08 -13.87
C PRO A 65 -3.42 -7.34 -13.22
N GLN A 66 -3.46 -8.23 -12.23
CA GLN A 66 -4.62 -8.55 -11.41
C GLN A 66 -4.32 -8.14 -9.96
N GLY A 67 -5.20 -7.31 -9.40
CA GLY A 67 -5.14 -6.86 -8.02
C GLY A 67 -6.53 -6.78 -7.40
N LYS A 68 -6.59 -6.63 -6.07
CA LYS A 68 -7.83 -6.48 -5.30
C LYS A 68 -7.79 -5.19 -4.50
N VAL A 69 -8.92 -4.50 -4.42
CA VAL A 69 -9.09 -3.36 -3.51
C VAL A 69 -9.27 -3.89 -2.08
N ILE A 70 -8.34 -3.54 -1.19
CA ILE A 70 -8.39 -3.90 0.23
C ILE A 70 -8.99 -2.76 1.06
N TYR A 71 -8.57 -1.52 0.79
CA TYR A 71 -9.06 -0.31 1.43
C TYR A 71 -9.72 0.59 0.40
N ALA A 72 -11.00 0.86 0.59
CA ALA A 72 -11.80 1.74 -0.25
C ALA A 72 -12.19 3.01 0.52
N PRO A 73 -12.64 4.09 -0.15
CA PRO A 73 -13.01 5.34 0.52
C PRO A 73 -14.05 5.16 1.62
N TYR A 74 -15.03 4.26 1.42
CA TYR A 74 -16.06 3.95 2.43
C TYR A 74 -15.51 3.29 3.69
N CYS A 75 -14.27 2.76 3.68
CA CYS A 75 -13.64 2.22 4.89
C CYS A 75 -13.39 3.31 5.95
N GLN A 76 -13.37 4.59 5.57
CA GLN A 76 -13.25 5.72 6.52
C GLN A 76 -14.50 5.89 7.39
N SER A 77 -15.67 5.49 6.89
CA SER A 77 -16.93 5.67 7.58
C SER A 77 -17.33 4.46 8.43
N ILE A 78 -16.48 3.45 8.58
CA ILE A 78 -16.73 2.30 9.44
C ILE A 78 -16.41 2.72 10.89
N PRO A 79 -17.41 2.98 11.75
CA PRO A 79 -17.15 3.22 13.15
C PRO A 79 -16.87 1.87 13.81
N LYS A 80 -15.97 1.83 14.80
CA LYS A 80 -16.07 0.77 15.81
C LYS A 80 -17.35 1.06 16.59
N SER A 81 -18.43 0.34 16.32
CA SER A 81 -19.54 0.24 17.25
C SER A 81 -18.98 -0.31 18.56
N LYS A 82 -18.70 0.59 19.51
CA LYS A 82 -18.59 0.22 20.92
C LYS A 82 -20.02 0.07 21.42
N GLY A 83 -20.52 -1.17 21.37
CA GLY A 83 -21.54 -1.61 22.32
C GLY A 83 -20.89 -1.85 23.68
#